data_AF-A0A3B5LAJ6-F1
#
_entry.id   AF-A0A3B5LAJ6-F1
#
_cell.length_a   1.000
_cell.length_b   1.000
_cell.length_c   1.000
_cell.angle_alpha   90.00
_cell.angle_beta   90.00
_cell.angle_gamma   90.00
#
_symmetry.space_group_name_H-M   'P 1'
#
loop_
_entity.id
_entity.type
_entity.pdbx_description
1 polymer ?
#
loop_
_entity_poly.entity_id
_entity_poly.type
_entity_poly.pdbx_seq_one_letter_code
_entity_poly.pdbx_strand_id
1 'polypeptide(L)'
;GCILRFYNNRFKIEVRRAQAAVRMPEITTDHLDEKQVQLLAEMCILIDENDQKIGADTKKNCHLNANIDKGLLHRAFSVFLFNSEEKLLLQQRSDAKITFPGCFTNTCCSHPLHTDSELEERDALGVRKAAQRRLQAELGIPLEQVPPEEMTYLTRIHYKAQSDGVWGEHEIDYILFMQKDVELSPDPNEIKSHCYVSKEELKAMLDKAERKELDVTPWFGLIANTFLFKWWDNLHNLKRFMDHSNIHRM
;
A
#
# COMPACT_ATOMS: atom_id res chain seq x y z
N GLY A 1 -18.09 57.69 55.52
CA GLY A 1 -19.21 56.75 55.72
C GLY A 1 -18.91 55.47 54.98
N CYS A 2 -18.89 54.36 55.71
CA CYS A 2 -19.19 52.97 55.34
C CYS A 2 -18.61 52.36 54.04
N ILE A 3 -17.66 51.41 54.10
CA ILE A 3 -17.82 49.94 54.33
C ILE A 3 -18.37 49.27 53.05
N LEU A 4 -17.69 48.39 52.30
CA LEU A 4 -17.05 47.12 52.69
C LEU A 4 -15.78 46.80 51.87
N ARG A 5 -14.73 46.35 52.57
CA ARG A 5 -13.76 45.33 52.12
C ARG A 5 -14.47 43.97 52.09
N PHE A 6 -14.03 43.02 51.23
CA PHE A 6 -13.56 41.71 51.69
C PHE A 6 -13.15 40.78 50.53
N TYR A 7 -11.92 40.23 50.65
CA TYR A 7 -11.39 38.95 50.13
C TYR A 7 -11.33 38.74 48.60
N ASN A 8 -10.36 38.04 48.02
CA ASN A 8 -8.99 37.60 48.32
C ASN A 8 -8.55 36.91 47.03
N ASN A 9 -7.25 36.93 46.74
CA ASN A 9 -6.52 35.94 45.94
C ASN A 9 -7.31 34.86 45.16
N ARG A 10 -7.16 34.87 43.83
CA ARG A 10 -6.84 33.67 43.05
C ARG A 10 -6.31 34.05 41.66
N PHE A 11 -5.03 34.41 41.67
CA PHE A 11 -4.14 34.13 40.55
C PHE A 11 -4.11 32.60 40.35
N LYS A 12 -4.10 32.18 39.08
CA LYS A 12 -3.93 30.81 38.56
C LYS A 12 -5.19 29.95 38.54
N ILE A 13 -5.24 29.11 37.50
CA ILE A 13 -6.27 28.10 37.15
C ILE A 13 -7.37 28.80 36.32
N GLU A 14 -7.47 28.64 35.00
CA GLU A 14 -7.69 27.37 34.32
C GLU A 14 -7.53 27.54 32.79
N VAL A 15 -6.35 27.27 32.24
CA VAL A 15 -6.19 26.95 30.82
C VAL A 15 -5.51 25.59 30.76
N ARG A 16 -6.32 24.54 30.89
CA ARG A 16 -5.93 23.16 30.58
C ARG A 16 -6.89 22.64 29.52
N ARG A 17 -6.60 22.95 28.25
CA ARG A 17 -6.97 22.04 27.16
C ARG A 17 -6.03 20.85 27.26
N ALA A 18 -6.44 19.84 28.01
CA ALA A 18 -5.87 18.51 27.83
C ALA A 18 -6.49 17.94 26.55
N GLN A 19 -5.76 18.03 25.43
CA GLN A 19 -5.91 17.03 24.38
C GLN A 19 -5.51 15.71 25.05
N ALA A 20 -6.50 14.92 25.47
CA ALA A 20 -6.27 13.55 25.83
C ALA A 20 -5.75 12.87 24.56
N ALA A 21 -4.44 12.61 24.50
CA ALA A 21 -3.89 11.66 23.57
C ALA A 21 -4.69 10.37 23.76
N VAL A 22 -5.48 10.01 22.76
CA VAL A 22 -6.19 8.73 22.74
C VAL A 22 -5.08 7.69 22.79
N ARG A 23 -4.87 7.09 23.96
CA ARG A 23 -3.94 5.96 24.12
C ARG A 23 -4.55 4.83 23.32
N MET A 24 -4.00 4.63 22.13
CA MET A 24 -4.33 3.50 21.27
C MET A 24 -4.03 2.20 22.01
N PRO A 25 -4.78 1.12 21.75
CA PRO A 25 -4.49 -0.17 22.37
C PRO A 25 -3.02 -0.55 22.11
N GLU A 26 -2.28 -0.89 23.17
CA GLU A 26 -0.93 -1.44 23.09
C GLU A 26 -1.03 -2.81 22.44
N ILE A 27 -0.97 -2.85 21.10
CA ILE A 27 -0.85 -4.09 20.34
C ILE A 27 0.61 -4.53 20.45
N THR A 28 0.82 -5.66 21.12
CA THR A 28 2.13 -6.30 21.25
C THR A 28 2.56 -6.85 19.90
N THR A 29 3.77 -6.48 19.47
CA THR A 29 4.37 -6.94 18.21
C THR A 29 5.40 -8.05 18.43
N ASP A 30 5.50 -8.58 19.65
CA ASP A 30 6.55 -9.51 20.08
C ASP A 30 6.53 -10.87 19.36
N HIS A 31 5.41 -11.19 18.69
CA HIS A 31 5.24 -12.40 17.89
C HIS A 31 5.50 -12.18 16.39
N LEU A 32 5.79 -10.94 15.99
CA LEU A 32 6.04 -10.57 14.59
C LEU A 32 7.54 -10.57 14.31
N ASP A 33 7.90 -10.78 13.06
CA ASP A 33 9.28 -10.74 12.59
C ASP A 33 9.93 -9.35 12.82
N GLU A 34 11.17 -9.33 13.34
CA GLU A 34 11.85 -8.11 13.76
C GLU A 34 12.03 -7.10 12.62
N LYS A 35 12.32 -7.57 11.41
CA LYS A 35 12.50 -6.70 10.24
C LYS A 35 11.17 -6.07 9.83
N GLN A 36 10.09 -6.85 9.81
CA GLN A 36 8.76 -6.33 9.50
C GLN A 36 8.26 -5.35 10.57
N VAL A 37 8.62 -5.55 11.85
CA VAL A 37 8.32 -4.61 12.94
C VAL A 37 9.09 -3.29 12.77
N GLN A 38 10.35 -3.32 12.34
CA GLN A 38 11.09 -2.08 12.06
C GLN A 38 10.44 -1.26 10.94
N LEU A 39 9.94 -1.93 9.89
CA LEU A 39 9.23 -1.28 8.78
C LEU A 39 7.90 -0.64 9.21
N LEU A 40 7.31 -1.04 10.34
CA LEU A 40 6.10 -0.40 10.86
C LEU A 40 6.29 1.09 11.23
N ALA A 41 7.53 1.53 11.44
CA ALA A 41 7.87 2.92 11.73
C ALA A 41 8.01 3.79 10.45
N GLU A 42 7.98 3.20 9.26
CA GLU A 42 7.97 3.95 8.00
C GLU A 42 6.77 4.92 7.97
N MET A 43 6.98 6.13 7.46
CA MET A 43 5.94 7.15 7.38
C MET A 43 5.21 7.07 6.03
N CYS A 44 3.95 6.68 6.05
CA CYS A 44 3.06 6.69 4.89
C CYS A 44 2.51 8.10 4.64
N ILE A 45 2.09 8.36 3.41
CA ILE A 45 1.41 9.60 3.02
C ILE A 45 -0.08 9.45 3.32
N LEU A 46 -0.61 10.26 4.26
CA LEU A 46 -2.06 10.32 4.49
C LEU A 46 -2.73 11.21 3.45
N ILE A 47 -3.87 10.76 2.97
CA ILE A 47 -4.63 11.43 1.90
C ILE A 47 -6.12 11.51 2.25
N ASP A 48 -6.82 12.45 1.61
CA ASP A 48 -8.28 12.43 1.56
C ASP A 48 -8.79 11.50 0.43
N GLU A 49 -10.12 11.39 0.31
CA GLU A 49 -10.74 10.54 -0.71
C GLU A 49 -10.53 11.01 -2.17
N ASN A 50 -9.94 12.18 -2.38
CA ASN A 50 -9.57 12.73 -3.68
C ASN A 50 -8.05 12.64 -3.90
N ASP A 51 -7.36 11.82 -3.10
CA ASP A 51 -5.92 11.62 -3.17
C ASP A 51 -5.12 12.90 -2.93
N GLN A 52 -5.68 13.85 -2.17
CA GLN A 52 -4.97 15.05 -1.75
C GLN A 52 -4.23 14.77 -0.44
N LYS A 53 -2.93 15.05 -0.39
CA LYS A 53 -2.13 14.87 0.82
C LYS A 53 -2.65 15.74 1.96
N ILE A 54 -2.96 15.09 3.09
CA ILE A 54 -3.41 15.76 4.32
C ILE A 54 -2.43 15.59 5.49
N GLY A 55 -1.43 14.71 5.37
CA GLY A 55 -0.42 14.52 6.42
C GLY A 55 0.43 13.28 6.23
N ALA A 56 0.95 12.78 7.35
CA ALA A 56 1.75 11.56 7.43
C ALA A 56 1.41 10.80 8.72
N ASP A 57 1.48 9.48 8.68
CA ASP A 57 1.43 8.63 9.87
C ASP A 57 2.26 7.37 9.63
N THR A 58 2.58 6.67 10.71
CA THR A 58 3.33 5.42 10.66
C THR A 58 2.55 4.35 9.90
N LYS A 59 3.27 3.47 9.21
CA LYS A 59 2.73 2.27 8.58
C LYS A 59 1.91 1.47 9.58
N LYS A 60 2.37 1.32 10.83
CA LYS A 60 1.56 0.73 11.92
C LYS A 60 0.17 1.33 11.98
N ASN A 61 0.07 2.64 12.19
CA ASN A 61 -1.22 3.28 12.41
C ASN A 61 -2.12 3.23 11.18
N CYS A 62 -1.53 3.34 9.98
CA CYS A 62 -2.24 3.26 8.71
C CYS A 62 -2.92 1.90 8.49
N HIS A 63 -2.33 0.82 8.99
CA HIS A 63 -2.80 -0.55 8.74
C HIS A 63 -3.62 -1.14 9.90
N LEU A 64 -3.90 -0.37 10.96
CA LEU A 64 -4.76 -0.82 12.05
C LEU A 64 -6.23 -0.59 11.70
N ASN A 65 -7.03 -1.66 11.76
CA ASN A 65 -8.48 -1.61 11.51
C ASN A 65 -9.16 -0.53 12.38
N ALA A 66 -8.75 -0.39 13.64
CA ALA A 66 -9.28 0.62 14.56
C ALA A 66 -9.07 2.09 14.10
N ASN A 67 -8.09 2.36 13.23
CA ASN A 67 -7.86 3.67 12.64
C ASN A 67 -8.48 3.78 11.25
N ILE A 68 -8.39 2.72 10.46
CA ILE A 68 -9.06 2.58 9.16
C ILE A 68 -10.58 2.78 9.31
N ASP A 69 -11.20 2.26 10.38
CA ASP A 69 -12.64 2.42 10.67
C ASP A 69 -13.01 3.85 11.09
N LYS A 70 -12.03 4.68 11.44
CA LYS A 70 -12.19 6.13 11.66
C LYS A 70 -11.94 6.94 10.38
N GLY A 71 -11.68 6.28 9.25
CA GLY A 71 -11.43 6.91 7.96
C GLY A 71 -9.97 7.21 7.65
N LEU A 72 -9.01 6.66 8.42
CA LEU A 72 -7.59 6.81 8.08
C LEU A 72 -7.31 6.12 6.73
N LEU A 73 -6.75 6.88 5.78
CA LEU A 73 -6.55 6.50 4.38
C LEU A 73 -5.15 6.94 3.96
N HIS A 74 -4.41 6.06 3.28
CA HIS A 74 -3.05 6.35 2.81
C HIS A 74 -2.87 6.03 1.33
N ARG A 75 -1.84 6.65 0.73
CA ARG A 75 -1.46 6.42 -0.66
C ARG A 75 -0.67 5.12 -0.79
N ALA A 76 -0.94 4.35 -1.84
CA ALA A 76 -0.26 3.09 -2.13
C ALA A 76 0.04 2.94 -3.63
N PHE A 77 0.75 1.87 -4.00
CA PHE A 77 0.92 1.45 -5.38
C PHE A 77 0.94 -0.07 -5.54
N SER A 78 0.53 -0.51 -6.73
CA SER A 78 0.55 -1.89 -7.19
C SER A 78 1.25 -1.98 -8.54
N VAL A 79 2.36 -2.72 -8.60
CA VAL A 79 3.12 -2.99 -9.82
C VAL A 79 2.65 -4.28 -10.48
N PHE A 80 2.44 -4.22 -11.80
CA PHE A 80 2.23 -5.35 -12.69
C PHE A 80 3.37 -5.40 -13.71
N LEU A 81 4.33 -6.31 -13.48
CA LEU A 81 5.49 -6.52 -14.34
C LEU A 81 5.28 -7.72 -15.24
N PHE A 82 5.37 -7.50 -16.55
CA PHE A 82 5.30 -8.54 -17.56
C PHE A 82 6.68 -8.80 -18.13
N ASN A 83 7.02 -10.06 -18.42
CA ASN A 83 8.23 -10.38 -19.18
C ASN A 83 7.99 -10.23 -20.70
N SER A 84 9.01 -10.53 -21.50
CA SER A 84 8.91 -10.49 -22.98
C SER A 84 7.96 -11.54 -23.57
N GLU A 85 7.64 -12.60 -22.81
CA GLU A 85 6.61 -13.60 -23.16
C GLU A 85 5.19 -13.17 -22.75
N GLU A 86 5.00 -11.91 -22.34
CA GLU A 86 3.73 -11.38 -21.80
C GLU A 86 3.21 -12.15 -20.57
N LYS A 87 4.08 -12.82 -19.81
CA LYS A 87 3.70 -13.46 -18.54
C LYS A 87 3.82 -12.47 -17.40
N LEU A 88 2.85 -12.45 -16.49
CA LEU A 88 2.83 -11.60 -15.31
C LEU A 88 3.69 -12.21 -14.20
N LEU A 89 4.59 -11.42 -13.61
CA LEU A 89 5.30 -11.80 -12.39
C LEU A 89 4.38 -11.66 -11.18
N LEU A 90 4.07 -12.78 -10.54
CA LEU A 90 3.40 -12.84 -9.25
C LEU A 90 4.40 -13.11 -8.13
N GLN A 91 4.08 -12.61 -6.94
CA GLN A 91 4.79 -12.96 -5.72
C GLN A 91 3.83 -13.58 -4.70
N GLN A 92 4.31 -14.56 -3.95
CA GLN A 92 3.68 -15.05 -2.74
C GLN A 92 4.31 -14.34 -1.55
N ARG A 93 3.48 -13.67 -0.75
CA ARG A 93 3.93 -12.92 0.43
C ARG A 93 4.58 -13.88 1.42
N SER A 94 5.69 -13.47 2.04
CA SER A 94 6.30 -14.26 3.12
C SER A 94 5.31 -14.48 4.26
N ASP A 95 5.52 -15.54 5.03
CA ASP A 95 4.73 -15.77 6.25
C ASP A 95 5.08 -14.74 7.35
N ALA A 96 6.17 -13.97 7.18
CA ALA A 96 6.58 -12.91 8.10
C ALA A 96 5.80 -11.61 7.90
N LYS A 97 5.13 -11.42 6.75
CA LYS A 97 4.34 -10.20 6.48
C LYS A 97 3.23 -10.03 7.51
N ILE A 98 3.05 -8.78 7.95
CA ILE A 98 2.03 -8.43 8.95
C ILE A 98 0.62 -8.50 8.35
N THR A 99 0.43 -7.96 7.14
CA THR A 99 -0.82 -8.08 6.39
C THR A 99 -0.72 -9.17 5.34
N PHE A 100 -1.75 -10.01 5.25
CA PHE A 100 -1.91 -11.08 4.25
C PHE A 100 -0.68 -11.98 4.07
N PRO A 101 -0.12 -12.58 5.15
CA PRO A 101 1.00 -13.52 5.02
C PRO A 101 0.61 -14.73 4.17
N GLY A 102 1.53 -15.22 3.32
CA GLY A 102 1.33 -16.42 2.51
C GLY A 102 0.45 -16.24 1.26
N CYS A 103 -0.26 -15.12 1.11
CA CYS A 103 -1.12 -14.86 -0.04
C CYS A 103 -0.33 -14.59 -1.33
N PHE A 104 -0.84 -15.07 -2.46
CA PHE A 104 -0.39 -14.65 -3.79
C PHE A 104 -0.94 -13.27 -4.15
N THR A 105 -0.14 -12.47 -4.85
CA THR A 105 -0.49 -11.12 -5.30
C THR A 105 0.31 -10.72 -6.55
N ASN A 106 0.04 -9.54 -7.11
CA ASN A 106 0.81 -8.96 -8.21
C ASN A 106 2.26 -8.67 -7.80
N THR A 107 3.06 -8.20 -8.75
CA THR A 107 4.52 -8.17 -8.67
C THR A 107 5.08 -7.53 -7.40
N CYS A 108 4.59 -6.35 -7.03
CA CYS A 108 5.04 -5.63 -5.85
C CYS A 108 3.95 -4.64 -5.42
N CYS A 109 3.64 -4.60 -4.13
CA CYS A 109 2.66 -3.67 -3.54
C CYS A 109 3.26 -3.01 -2.31
N SER A 110 3.22 -1.69 -2.25
CA SER A 110 3.77 -0.94 -1.12
C SER A 110 3.31 0.52 -1.11
N HIS A 111 4.02 1.35 -0.35
CA HIS A 111 3.67 2.73 -0.10
C HIS A 111 4.78 3.67 -0.58
N PRO A 112 4.44 4.80 -1.23
CA PRO A 112 5.32 5.95 -1.25
C PRO A 112 5.51 6.47 0.19
N LEU A 113 6.75 6.76 0.55
CA LEU A 113 7.11 7.30 1.84
C LEU A 113 6.85 8.80 1.87
N HIS A 114 6.57 9.34 3.06
CA HIS A 114 6.46 10.78 3.29
C HIS A 114 7.87 11.42 3.35
N THR A 115 8.57 11.41 2.21
CA THR A 115 9.89 12.01 1.98
C THR A 115 9.85 12.89 0.73
N ASP A 116 10.70 13.91 0.63
CA ASP A 116 10.69 14.84 -0.50
C ASP A 116 10.79 14.14 -1.88
N SER A 117 11.54 13.03 -1.96
CA SER A 117 11.71 12.28 -3.21
C SER A 117 10.46 11.52 -3.64
N GLU A 118 9.65 11.05 -2.70
CA GLU A 118 8.46 10.21 -2.95
C GLU A 118 7.13 10.99 -2.82
N LEU A 119 7.21 12.25 -2.37
CA LEU A 119 6.10 13.21 -2.33
C LEU A 119 5.87 13.95 -3.66
N GLU A 120 6.73 13.79 -4.66
CA GLU A 120 6.57 14.44 -5.97
C GLU A 120 5.36 13.87 -6.73
N GLU A 121 4.33 14.69 -6.93
CA GLU A 121 3.07 14.27 -7.54
C GLU A 121 3.07 14.43 -9.06
N ARG A 122 3.95 15.29 -9.61
CA ARG A 122 4.01 15.51 -11.07
C ARG A 122 4.35 14.21 -11.78
N ASP A 123 3.51 13.86 -12.75
CA ASP A 123 3.64 12.62 -13.54
C ASP A 123 3.73 11.36 -12.65
N ALA A 124 3.14 11.39 -11.45
CA ALA A 124 3.23 10.34 -10.43
C ALA A 124 4.68 9.89 -10.11
N LEU A 125 5.66 10.80 -10.22
CA LEU A 125 7.08 10.44 -10.13
C LEU A 125 7.45 9.86 -8.75
N GLY A 126 6.90 10.41 -7.67
CA GLY A 126 7.17 9.94 -6.30
C GLY A 126 6.74 8.49 -6.09
N VAL A 127 5.57 8.13 -6.60
CA VAL A 127 5.05 6.76 -6.57
C VAL A 127 5.89 5.81 -7.43
N ARG A 128 6.31 6.22 -8.63
CA ARG A 128 7.19 5.41 -9.49
C ARG A 128 8.59 5.19 -8.87
N LYS A 129 9.12 6.18 -8.16
CA LYS A 129 10.36 6.03 -7.36
C LYS A 129 10.18 5.06 -6.19
N ALA A 130 9.05 5.13 -5.49
CA ALA A 130 8.72 4.18 -4.43
C ALA A 130 8.63 2.74 -4.96
N ALA A 131 8.01 2.56 -6.12
CA ALA A 131 7.93 1.28 -6.81
C ALA A 131 9.32 0.75 -7.20
N GLN A 132 10.19 1.57 -7.79
CA GLN A 132 11.58 1.19 -8.09
C GLN A 132 12.32 0.72 -6.82
N ARG A 133 12.23 1.50 -5.72
CA ARG A 133 12.84 1.15 -4.43
C ARG A 133 12.35 -0.20 -3.91
N ARG A 134 11.04 -0.47 -3.97
CA ARG A 134 10.47 -1.72 -3.44
C ARG A 134 10.69 -2.92 -4.34
N LEU A 135 10.70 -2.75 -5.66
CA LEU A 135 11.13 -3.80 -6.59
C LEU A 135 12.57 -4.26 -6.29
N GLN A 136 13.46 -3.33 -5.96
CA GLN A 136 14.81 -3.69 -5.48
C GLN A 136 14.75 -4.37 -4.11
N ALA A 137 14.06 -3.79 -3.13
CA ALA A 137 14.07 -4.28 -1.76
C ALA A 137 13.41 -5.66 -1.58
N GLU A 138 12.32 -5.94 -2.32
CA GLU A 138 11.53 -7.17 -2.19
C GLU A 138 12.00 -8.25 -3.17
N LEU A 139 12.17 -7.90 -4.45
CA LEU A 139 12.48 -8.86 -5.52
C LEU A 139 13.97 -8.89 -5.89
N GLY A 140 14.80 -8.00 -5.33
CA GLY A 140 16.22 -7.91 -5.64
C GLY A 140 16.52 -7.38 -7.04
N ILE A 141 15.55 -6.76 -7.72
CA ILE A 141 15.72 -6.26 -9.08
C ILE A 141 16.69 -5.05 -9.05
N PRO A 142 17.79 -5.06 -9.83
CA PRO A 142 18.69 -3.92 -9.90
C PRO A 142 17.97 -2.64 -10.36
N LEU A 143 18.26 -1.50 -9.73
CA LEU A 143 17.54 -0.24 -9.95
C LEU A 143 17.59 0.22 -11.41
N GLU A 144 18.72 -0.02 -12.08
CA GLU A 144 18.96 0.26 -13.49
C GLU A 144 18.06 -0.54 -14.44
N GLN A 145 17.53 -1.68 -13.99
CA GLN A 145 16.59 -2.46 -14.79
C GLN A 145 15.18 -1.91 -14.68
N VAL A 146 14.82 -1.18 -13.62
CA VAL A 146 13.46 -0.67 -13.41
C VAL A 146 13.42 0.84 -13.17
N PRO A 147 13.94 1.66 -14.11
CA PRO A 147 13.92 3.11 -13.95
C PRO A 147 12.47 3.65 -13.93
N PRO A 148 12.14 4.66 -13.10
CA PRO A 148 10.78 5.20 -12.99
C PRO A 148 10.16 5.60 -14.33
N GLU A 149 10.97 6.06 -15.28
CA GLU A 149 10.56 6.52 -16.61
C GLU A 149 9.97 5.41 -17.49
N GLU A 150 10.33 4.15 -17.23
CA GLU A 150 9.80 2.99 -17.95
C GLU A 150 8.49 2.45 -17.34
N MET A 151 8.10 2.93 -16.15
CA MET A 151 6.86 2.54 -15.50
C MET A 151 5.68 3.38 -16.01
N THR A 152 4.66 2.71 -16.53
CA THR A 152 3.41 3.33 -16.97
C THR A 152 2.43 3.43 -15.81
N TYR A 153 2.15 4.64 -15.34
CA TYR A 153 1.05 4.91 -14.42
C TYR A 153 -0.29 4.87 -15.17
N LEU A 154 -1.16 3.93 -14.82
CA LEU A 154 -2.39 3.66 -15.56
C LEU A 154 -3.60 4.37 -14.96
N THR A 155 -3.93 4.10 -13.69
CA THR A 155 -5.09 4.65 -12.99
C THR A 155 -4.95 4.50 -11.47
N ARG A 156 -5.94 4.97 -10.70
CA ARG A 156 -6.02 4.78 -9.24
C ARG A 156 -7.26 3.99 -8.84
N ILE A 157 -7.11 3.14 -7.83
CA ILE A 157 -8.20 2.36 -7.25
C ILE A 157 -8.27 2.64 -5.75
N HIS A 158 -9.43 3.06 -5.27
CA HIS A 158 -9.72 3.17 -3.84
C HIS A 158 -10.40 1.87 -3.37
N TYR A 159 -9.78 1.18 -2.43
CA TYR A 159 -10.31 -0.05 -1.83
C TYR A 159 -10.06 -0.10 -0.32
N LYS A 160 -10.80 -0.98 0.37
CA LYS A 160 -10.61 -1.31 1.79
C LYS A 160 -10.70 -2.82 1.99
N ALA A 161 -9.77 -3.40 2.75
CA ALA A 161 -9.73 -4.84 3.01
C ALA A 161 -9.20 -5.14 4.41
N GLN A 162 -9.74 -6.17 5.07
CA GLN A 162 -9.21 -6.64 6.35
C GLN A 162 -8.32 -7.85 6.15
N SER A 163 -7.15 -7.86 6.78
CA SER A 163 -6.25 -9.02 6.83
C SER A 163 -6.69 -9.98 7.94
N ASP A 164 -6.91 -9.44 9.14
CA ASP A 164 -7.43 -10.16 10.30
C ASP A 164 -8.25 -9.22 11.20
N GLY A 165 -8.47 -9.58 12.46
CA GLY A 165 -9.22 -8.74 13.41
C GLY A 165 -8.51 -7.43 13.81
N VAL A 166 -7.21 -7.29 13.55
CA VAL A 166 -6.38 -6.16 13.97
C VAL A 166 -5.90 -5.35 12.77
N TRP A 167 -5.45 -6.02 11.72
CA TRP A 167 -4.77 -5.41 10.58
C TRP A 167 -5.63 -5.41 9.31
N GLY A 168 -5.41 -4.41 8.47
CA GLY A 168 -6.09 -4.23 7.20
C GLY A 168 -5.41 -3.20 6.31
N GLU A 169 -6.06 -2.90 5.20
CA GLU A 169 -5.66 -1.95 4.17
C GLU A 169 -6.83 -1.00 3.88
N HIS A 170 -6.52 0.27 3.68
CA HIS A 170 -7.46 1.29 3.20
C HIS A 170 -6.65 2.30 2.40
N GLU A 171 -6.75 2.21 1.08
CA GLU A 171 -5.75 2.79 0.20
C GLU A 171 -6.37 3.44 -1.03
N ILE A 172 -5.74 4.50 -1.53
CA ILE A 172 -5.82 4.88 -2.94
C ILE A 172 -4.55 4.37 -3.62
N ASP A 173 -4.74 3.31 -4.41
CA ASP A 173 -3.70 2.48 -4.99
C ASP A 173 -3.41 2.88 -6.43
N TYR A 174 -2.17 3.30 -6.69
CA TYR A 174 -1.67 3.64 -8.02
C TYR A 174 -1.30 2.37 -8.79
N ILE A 175 -1.95 2.17 -9.92
CA ILE A 175 -1.71 1.01 -10.78
C ILE A 175 -0.56 1.31 -11.74
N LEU A 176 0.56 0.61 -11.57
CA LEU A 176 1.78 0.77 -12.34
C LEU A 176 2.03 -0.47 -13.20
N PHE A 177 2.33 -0.27 -14.48
CA PHE A 177 2.66 -1.33 -15.42
C PHE A 177 4.09 -1.19 -15.93
N MET A 178 4.75 -2.32 -16.14
CA MET A 178 6.05 -2.40 -16.80
C MET A 178 6.15 -3.70 -17.59
N GLN A 179 6.77 -3.67 -18.76
CA GLN A 179 7.07 -4.89 -19.53
C GLN A 179 8.57 -4.97 -19.79
N LYS A 180 9.25 -5.87 -19.09
CA LYS A 180 10.70 -6.04 -19.15
C LYS A 180 11.13 -7.38 -18.57
N ASP A 181 12.17 -7.97 -19.15
CA ASP A 181 12.88 -9.10 -18.54
C ASP A 181 13.82 -8.57 -17.47
N VAL A 182 13.73 -9.13 -16.26
CA VAL A 182 14.47 -8.66 -15.08
C VAL A 182 15.15 -9.81 -14.36
N GLU A 183 16.24 -9.49 -13.68
CA GLU A 183 16.91 -10.40 -12.75
C GLU A 183 16.23 -10.38 -11.38
N LEU A 184 16.05 -11.55 -10.78
CA LEU A 184 15.37 -11.70 -9.49
C LEU A 184 16.32 -12.28 -8.43
N SER A 185 16.40 -11.60 -7.29
CA SER A 185 17.03 -12.09 -6.07
C SER A 185 16.15 -11.74 -4.86
N PRO A 186 14.97 -12.38 -4.72
CA PRO A 186 13.98 -11.93 -3.74
C PRO A 186 14.44 -12.09 -2.30
N ASP A 187 14.04 -11.16 -1.45
CA ASP A 187 14.25 -11.24 -0.01
C ASP A 187 13.25 -12.25 0.60
N PRO A 188 13.70 -13.35 1.22
CA PRO A 188 12.82 -14.35 1.82
C PRO A 188 11.97 -13.81 2.98
N ASN A 189 12.37 -12.67 3.58
CA ASN A 189 11.57 -11.99 4.61
C ASN A 189 10.36 -11.26 4.00
N GLU A 190 10.41 -10.92 2.71
CA GLU A 190 9.32 -10.24 2.00
C GLU A 190 8.51 -11.22 1.13
N ILE A 191 9.19 -12.16 0.46
CA ILE A 191 8.63 -13.03 -0.57
C ILE A 191 8.93 -14.50 -0.27
N LYS A 192 7.87 -15.31 -0.16
CA LYS A 192 7.95 -16.77 0.01
C LYS A 192 8.31 -17.49 -1.27
N SER A 193 7.68 -17.09 -2.37
CA SER A 193 7.88 -17.65 -3.71
C SER A 193 7.46 -16.64 -4.77
N HIS A 194 7.86 -16.85 -6.02
CA HIS A 194 7.44 -16.02 -7.15
C HIS A 194 7.30 -16.89 -8.39
N CYS A 195 6.46 -16.47 -9.34
CA CYS A 195 6.29 -17.15 -10.61
C CYS A 195 5.85 -16.19 -11.71
N TYR A 196 6.27 -16.47 -12.94
CA TYR A 196 5.68 -15.88 -14.12
C TYR A 196 4.51 -16.74 -14.57
N VAL A 197 3.35 -16.13 -14.82
CA VAL A 197 2.14 -16.85 -15.22
C VAL A 197 1.55 -16.29 -16.52
N SER A 198 1.03 -17.17 -17.37
CA SER A 198 0.16 -16.80 -18.48
C SER A 198 -1.24 -16.38 -17.99
N LYS A 199 -2.07 -15.89 -18.90
CA LYS A 199 -3.49 -15.58 -18.61
C LYS A 199 -4.25 -16.83 -18.14
N GLU A 200 -4.02 -17.97 -18.79
CA GLU A 200 -4.68 -19.24 -18.50
C GLU A 200 -4.23 -19.78 -17.13
N GLU A 201 -2.94 -19.67 -16.83
CA GLU A 201 -2.40 -20.06 -15.52
C GLU A 201 -2.95 -19.17 -14.41
N LEU A 202 -3.03 -17.85 -14.62
CA LEU A 202 -3.66 -16.95 -13.65
C LEU A 202 -5.14 -17.26 -13.45
N LYS A 203 -5.91 -17.50 -14.52
CA LYS A 203 -7.33 -17.91 -14.40
C LYS A 203 -7.47 -19.16 -13.55
N ALA A 204 -6.66 -20.18 -13.82
CA ALA A 204 -6.66 -21.41 -13.03
C ALA A 204 -6.27 -21.17 -11.56
N MET A 205 -5.37 -20.23 -11.27
CA MET A 205 -5.05 -19.82 -9.90
C MET A 205 -6.22 -19.10 -9.21
N LEU A 206 -6.91 -18.20 -9.91
CA LEU A 206 -8.09 -17.52 -9.37
C LEU A 206 -9.23 -18.50 -9.10
N ASP A 207 -9.47 -19.47 -9.98
CA ASP A 207 -10.47 -20.53 -9.77
C ASP A 207 -10.15 -21.36 -8.51
N LYS A 208 -8.86 -21.66 -8.27
CA LYS A 208 -8.42 -22.34 -7.05
C LYS A 208 -8.63 -21.45 -5.81
N ALA A 209 -8.44 -20.14 -5.94
CA ALA A 209 -8.70 -19.21 -4.85
C ALA A 209 -10.18 -19.14 -4.48
N GLU A 210 -11.09 -19.15 -5.46
CA GLU A 210 -12.53 -19.23 -5.22
C GLU A 210 -12.93 -20.51 -4.48
N ARG A 211 -12.25 -21.63 -4.77
CA ARG A 211 -12.41 -22.90 -4.05
C ARG A 211 -11.66 -22.97 -2.72
N LYS A 212 -10.97 -21.90 -2.31
CA LYS A 212 -10.15 -21.81 -1.09
C LYS A 212 -9.02 -22.85 -1.03
N GLU A 213 -8.51 -23.23 -2.20
CA GLU A 213 -7.34 -24.12 -2.34
C GLU A 213 -6.01 -23.33 -2.33
N LEU A 214 -6.08 -22.02 -2.52
CA LEU A 214 -4.97 -21.08 -2.37
C LEU A 214 -5.50 -19.70 -1.97
N ASP A 215 -4.67 -18.89 -1.33
CA ASP A 215 -5.06 -17.53 -0.94
C ASP A 215 -4.48 -16.49 -1.90
N VAL A 216 -5.33 -15.56 -2.33
CA VAL A 216 -4.94 -14.35 -3.06
C VAL A 216 -5.29 -13.12 -2.24
N THR A 217 -4.50 -12.07 -2.37
CA THR A 217 -4.79 -10.81 -1.70
C THR A 217 -6.06 -10.16 -2.27
N PRO A 218 -6.91 -9.51 -1.44
CA PRO A 218 -8.20 -8.97 -1.90
C PRO A 218 -8.09 -8.00 -3.08
N TRP A 219 -7.13 -7.07 -3.06
CA TRP A 219 -6.93 -6.11 -4.15
C TRP A 219 -6.54 -6.82 -5.46
N PHE A 220 -5.68 -7.84 -5.40
CA PHE A 220 -5.28 -8.57 -6.59
C PHE A 220 -6.47 -9.31 -7.22
N GLY A 221 -7.29 -9.99 -6.42
CA GLY A 221 -8.53 -10.63 -6.92
C GLY A 221 -9.49 -9.62 -7.54
N LEU A 222 -9.66 -8.46 -6.90
CA LEU A 222 -10.50 -7.36 -7.38
C LEU A 222 -10.01 -6.80 -8.73
N ILE A 223 -8.71 -6.48 -8.83
CA ILE A 223 -8.09 -5.95 -10.05
C ILE A 223 -8.13 -7.00 -11.15
N ALA A 224 -7.84 -8.26 -10.82
CA ALA A 224 -7.86 -9.38 -11.76
C ALA A 224 -9.23 -9.55 -12.42
N ASN A 225 -10.29 -9.59 -11.60
CA ASN A 225 -11.66 -9.82 -12.06
C ASN A 225 -12.28 -8.62 -12.79
N THR A 226 -11.75 -7.41 -12.58
CA THR A 226 -12.36 -6.19 -13.11
C THR A 226 -11.62 -5.62 -14.32
N PHE A 227 -10.28 -5.60 -14.26
CA PHE A 227 -9.47 -4.82 -15.19
C PHE A 227 -8.34 -5.59 -15.84
N LEU A 228 -7.64 -6.44 -15.08
CA LEU A 228 -6.33 -6.97 -15.47
C LEU A 228 -6.35 -7.67 -16.83
N PHE A 229 -7.31 -8.57 -17.07
CA PHE A 229 -7.36 -9.31 -18.33
C PHE A 229 -7.56 -8.40 -19.53
N LYS A 230 -8.37 -7.33 -19.39
CA LYS A 230 -8.57 -6.33 -20.44
C LYS A 230 -7.28 -5.55 -20.74
N TRP A 231 -6.54 -5.16 -19.71
CA TRP A 231 -5.25 -4.49 -19.86
C TRP A 231 -4.21 -5.44 -20.48
N TRP A 232 -4.19 -6.68 -20.03
CA TRP A 232 -3.27 -7.71 -20.51
C TRP A 232 -3.55 -8.11 -21.97
N ASP A 233 -4.79 -8.03 -22.46
CA ASP A 233 -5.09 -8.16 -23.90
C ASP A 233 -4.55 -6.99 -24.75
N ASN A 234 -4.05 -5.93 -24.11
CA ASN A 234 -3.69 -4.68 -24.75
C ASN A 234 -2.38 -4.09 -24.21
N LEU A 235 -1.42 -4.93 -23.77
CA LEU A 235 -0.13 -4.46 -23.23
C LEU A 235 0.60 -3.51 -24.21
N HIS A 236 0.52 -3.78 -25.51
CA HIS A 236 1.09 -2.94 -26.57
C HIS A 236 0.45 -1.54 -26.69
N ASN A 237 -0.71 -1.31 -26.08
CA ASN A 237 -1.44 -0.05 -26.18
C ASN A 237 -2.13 0.33 -24.86
N LEU A 238 -1.40 0.26 -23.73
CA LEU A 238 -1.95 0.64 -22.41
C LEU A 238 -2.42 2.10 -22.33
N LYS A 239 -1.89 2.98 -23.18
CA LYS A 239 -2.24 4.42 -23.21
C LYS A 239 -3.74 4.68 -23.30
N ARG A 240 -4.50 3.82 -23.99
CA ARG A 240 -5.97 3.97 -24.11
C ARG A 240 -6.74 3.74 -22.81
N PHE A 241 -6.10 3.15 -21.79
CA PHE A 241 -6.69 2.90 -20.48
C PHE A 241 -6.16 3.84 -19.40
N MET A 242 -5.28 4.78 -19.76
CA MET A 242 -4.78 5.76 -18.81
C MET A 242 -5.93 6.67 -18.38
N ASP A 243 -6.18 6.70 -17.08
CA ASP A 243 -7.16 7.57 -16.44
C ASP A 243 -6.54 8.14 -15.17
N HIS A 244 -5.98 9.35 -15.28
CA HIS A 244 -5.36 10.04 -14.15
C HIS A 244 -6.31 10.99 -13.44
N SER A 245 -7.51 11.18 -13.99
CA SER A 245 -8.51 12.12 -13.46
C SER A 245 -9.45 11.43 -12.47
N ASN A 246 -9.80 10.17 -12.72
CA ASN A 246 -10.72 9.42 -11.88
C ASN A 246 -10.00 8.52 -10.88
N ILE A 247 -10.75 8.12 -9.86
CA ILE A 247 -10.36 7.12 -8.87
C ILE A 247 -11.48 6.08 -8.86
N HIS A 248 -11.16 4.85 -9.25
CA HIS A 248 -12.13 3.75 -9.25
C HIS A 248 -12.39 3.31 -7.82
N ARG A 249 -13.65 3.36 -7.36
CA ARG A 249 -14.02 2.98 -5.99
C ARG A 249 -14.61 1.58 -6.00
N MET A 250 -14.07 0.70 -5.17
CA MET A 250 -14.34 -0.73 -5.23
C MET A 250 -14.47 -1.37 -3.85
#